data_AF-I3Z284-F1
#
_entry.id   AF-I3Z284-F1
#
_cell.length_a   1.000
_cell.length_b   1.000
_cell.length_c   1.000
_cell.angle_alpha   90.00
_cell.angle_beta   90.00
_cell.angle_gamma   90.00
#
_symmetry.space_group_name_H-M   'P 1'
#
loop_
_entity.id
_entity.type
_entity.pdbx_description
1 polymer ?
#
loop_
_entity_poly.entity_id
_entity_poly.type
_entity_poly.pdbx_seq_one_letter_code
_entity_poly.pdbx_strand_id
1 'polypeptide(L)'
;MILDQPIKKWFVDNTGKDSNIKSFLKSISWRIVGTFDTIVISYFITGQLKMALSIGSIEVISKIVLYYFHERVWEKFTKEKKDEHTKEFA
;
A
#
# COMPACT_ATOMS: atom_id res chain seq x y z
N MET A 1 16.37 19.18 -25.17
CA MET A 1 17.39 19.26 -24.11
C MET A 1 17.39 20.61 -23.36
N ILE A 2 16.47 21.55 -23.63
CA ILE A 2 16.34 22.84 -22.90
C ILE A 2 14.94 22.97 -22.24
N LEU A 3 13.97 22.15 -22.67
CA LEU A 3 12.58 22.22 -22.22
C LEU A 3 12.28 21.30 -21.00
N ASP A 4 13.24 20.48 -20.59
CA ASP A 4 13.11 19.57 -19.46
C ASP A 4 13.57 20.19 -18.12
N GLN A 5 14.35 21.27 -18.15
CA GLN A 5 14.86 21.95 -16.95
C GLN A 5 13.78 22.49 -15.99
N PRO A 6 12.72 23.20 -16.44
CA PRO A 6 11.72 23.73 -15.50
C PRO A 6 10.82 22.64 -14.91
N ILE A 7 10.53 21.59 -15.69
CA ILE A 7 9.70 20.44 -15.27
C ILE A 7 10.47 19.60 -14.25
N LYS A 8 11.75 19.34 -14.52
CA LYS A 8 12.61 18.57 -13.62
C LYS A 8 12.78 19.29 -12.28
N LYS A 9 12.85 20.62 -12.24
CA LYS A 9 12.93 21.40 -10.98
C LYS A 9 11.65 21.32 -10.14
N TRP A 10 10.47 21.17 -10.77
CA TRP A 10 9.20 21.04 -10.05
C TRP A 10 9.01 19.63 -9.45
N PHE A 11 9.55 18.59 -10.10
CA PHE A 11 9.46 17.20 -9.65
C PHE A 11 10.67 16.69 -8.86
N VAL A 12 11.84 17.31 -9.01
CA VAL A 12 13.07 16.98 -8.28
C VAL A 12 13.24 17.97 -7.14
N ASP A 13 12.34 17.90 -6.16
CA ASP A 13 12.64 18.41 -4.84
C ASP A 13 13.35 17.30 -4.06
N ASN A 14 14.68 17.40 -4.00
CA ASN A 14 15.54 16.55 -3.19
C ASN A 14 15.36 16.94 -1.72
N THR A 15 14.32 16.42 -1.07
CA THR A 15 14.08 16.72 0.35
C THR A 15 14.25 15.46 1.19
N GLY A 16 15.52 15.20 1.52
CA GLY A 16 16.06 14.84 2.83
C GLY A 16 15.67 13.48 3.42
N LYS A 17 16.66 12.59 3.61
CA LYS A 17 16.63 11.34 4.40
C LYS A 17 15.28 10.62 4.39
N ASP A 18 15.19 9.51 3.66
CA ASP A 18 14.07 8.56 3.76
C ASP A 18 13.91 8.10 5.20
N SER A 19 13.11 8.84 5.97
CA SER A 19 12.77 8.50 7.33
C SER A 19 11.61 7.53 7.27
N ASN A 20 11.62 6.52 8.14
CA ASN A 20 10.52 5.55 8.26
C ASN A 20 9.14 6.25 8.40
N ILE A 21 9.13 7.46 8.95
CA ILE A 21 7.94 8.33 9.06
C ILE A 21 7.41 8.78 7.69
N LYS A 22 8.25 9.20 6.74
CA LYS A 22 7.80 9.58 5.39
C LYS A 22 7.15 8.41 4.67
N SER A 23 7.77 7.23 4.72
CA SER A 23 7.23 6.01 4.11
C SER A 23 5.90 5.59 4.75
N PHE A 24 5.79 5.71 6.08
CA PHE A 24 4.54 5.45 6.79
C PHE A 24 3.43 6.42 6.39
N LEU A 25 3.71 7.73 6.36
CA LEU A 25 2.75 8.75 5.92
C LEU A 25 2.32 8.53 4.47
N LYS A 26 3.25 8.15 3.59
CA LYS A 26 2.94 7.81 2.19
C LYS A 26 2.01 6.61 2.10
N SER A 27 2.23 5.57 2.91
CA SER A 27 1.35 4.39 3.00
C SER A 27 -0.06 4.75 3.46
N ILE A 28 -0.20 5.60 4.49
CA ILE A 28 -1.50 6.10 4.94
C ILE A 28 -2.19 6.91 3.84
N SER A 29 -1.47 7.85 3.22
CA SER A 29 -2.01 8.67 2.14
C SER A 29 -2.55 7.79 1.01
N TRP A 30 -1.79 6.77 0.60
CA TRP A 30 -2.22 5.84 -0.44
C TRP A 30 -3.47 5.03 -0.05
N ARG A 31 -3.59 4.64 1.21
CA ARG A 31 -4.78 3.92 1.72
C ARG A 31 -6.03 4.80 1.72
N ILE A 32 -5.90 6.07 2.08
CA ILE A 32 -7.01 7.02 2.06
C ILE A 32 -7.51 7.22 0.63
N VAL A 33 -6.59 7.45 -0.32
CA VAL A 33 -6.94 7.61 -1.74
C VAL A 33 -7.65 6.37 -2.27
N GLY A 34 -7.13 5.17 -2.01
CA GLY A 34 -7.77 3.93 -2.46
C GLY A 34 -9.17 3.71 -1.89
N THR A 35 -9.36 3.99 -0.59
CA THR A 35 -10.69 3.86 0.05
C THR A 35 -11.67 4.88 -0.52
N PHE A 36 -11.20 6.11 -0.77
CA PHE A 36 -12.01 7.17 -1.36
C PHE A 36 -12.45 6.81 -2.78
N ASP A 37 -11.55 6.29 -3.61
CA ASP A 37 -11.86 5.78 -4.95
C ASP A 37 -12.95 4.71 -4.89
N THR A 38 -12.82 3.72 -4.01
CA THR A 38 -13.83 2.66 -3.83
C THR A 38 -15.20 3.25 -3.50
N ILE A 39 -15.27 4.20 -2.56
CA ILE A 39 -16.53 4.86 -2.16
C ILE A 39 -17.12 5.65 -3.33
N VAL A 40 -16.30 6.43 -4.04
CA VAL A 40 -16.74 7.24 -5.18
C VAL A 40 -17.30 6.34 -6.29
N ILE A 41 -16.55 5.32 -6.70
CA ILE A 41 -16.98 4.36 -7.74
C ILE A 41 -18.27 3.65 -7.30
N SER A 42 -18.32 3.16 -6.06
CA SER A 42 -19.50 2.48 -5.52
C SER A 42 -20.72 3.40 -5.48
N TYR A 43 -20.53 4.69 -5.16
CA TYR A 43 -21.59 5.68 -5.18
C TYR A 43 -22.10 5.95 -6.60
N PHE A 44 -21.20 6.09 -7.58
CA PHE A 44 -21.60 6.25 -8.97
C PHE A 44 -22.39 5.06 -9.51
N ILE A 45 -22.05 3.83 -9.10
CA ILE A 45 -22.74 2.62 -9.53
C ILE A 45 -24.10 2.47 -8.83
N THR A 46 -24.16 2.69 -7.52
CA THR A 46 -25.35 2.38 -6.71
C THR A 46 -26.30 3.57 -6.52
N GLY A 47 -25.82 4.80 -6.69
CA GLY A 47 -26.52 6.04 -6.36
C GLY A 47 -26.78 6.26 -4.86
N GLN A 48 -26.31 5.35 -3.99
CA GLN A 48 -26.65 5.34 -2.56
C GLN A 48 -25.42 5.48 -1.69
N LEU A 49 -25.32 6.61 -0.97
CA LEU A 49 -24.16 6.90 -0.12
C LEU A 49 -23.98 5.87 1.01
N LYS A 50 -25.08 5.41 1.61
CA LYS A 50 -25.05 4.39 2.67
C LYS A 50 -24.40 3.10 2.18
N MET A 51 -24.73 2.67 0.97
CA MET A 51 -24.18 1.45 0.37
C MET A 51 -22.69 1.62 0.02
N ALA A 52 -22.33 2.76 -0.59
CA ALA A 52 -20.94 3.08 -0.92
C ALA A 52 -20.03 3.10 0.33
N LEU A 53 -20.49 3.70 1.42
CA LEU A 53 -19.76 3.70 2.70
C LEU A 53 -19.63 2.29 3.30
N SER A 54 -20.68 1.46 3.20
CA SER A 54 -20.59 0.06 3.63
C SER A 54 -19.56 -0.72 2.83
N ILE A 55 -19.50 -0.53 1.51
CA ILE A 55 -18.51 -1.18 0.64
C ILE A 55 -17.10 -0.73 1.02
N GLY A 56 -16.85 0.57 1.13
CA GLY A 56 -15.53 1.10 1.54
C GLY A 56 -15.10 0.60 2.92
N SER A 57 -16.03 0.49 3.88
CA SER A 57 -15.73 -0.04 5.22
C SER A 57 -15.32 -1.51 5.18
N ILE A 58 -16.03 -2.33 4.39
CA ILE A 58 -15.70 -3.75 4.20
C ILE A 58 -14.36 -3.88 3.49
N GLU A 59 -14.07 -3.07 2.47
CA GLU A 59 -12.80 -3.09 1.74
C GLU A 59 -11.59 -2.94 2.66
N VAL A 60 -11.63 -1.97 3.58
CA VAL A 60 -10.55 -1.73 4.56
C VAL A 60 -10.36 -2.95 5.47
N ILE A 61 -11.45 -3.48 6.04
CA ILE A 61 -11.41 -4.65 6.94
C ILE A 61 -10.87 -5.88 6.18
N SER A 62 -11.41 -6.16 5.00
CA SER A 62 -10.99 -7.28 4.17
C SER A 62 -9.51 -7.20 3.82
N LYS A 63 -8.98 -6.01 3.48
CA LYS A 63 -7.54 -5.83 3.22
C LYS A 63 -6.68 -6.10 4.44
N ILE A 64 -7.09 -5.69 5.63
CA ILE A 64 -6.34 -5.98 6.87
C ILE A 64 -6.27 -7.48 7.11
N VAL A 65 -7.41 -8.18 7.00
CA VAL A 65 -7.50 -9.63 7.18
C VAL A 65 -6.63 -10.36 6.13
N LEU A 66 -6.79 -10.01 4.85
CA LEU A 66 -6.00 -10.59 3.77
C LEU A 66 -4.50 -10.33 3.93
N TYR A 67 -4.10 -9.12 4.32
CA TYR A 67 -2.70 -8.79 4.55
C TYR A 67 -2.09 -9.63 5.67
N TYR A 68 -2.81 -9.79 6.80
CA TYR A 68 -2.35 -10.63 7.90
C TYR A 68 -2.14 -12.09 7.47
N PHE A 69 -3.11 -12.68 6.77
CA PHE A 69 -2.95 -14.04 6.25
C PHE A 69 -1.85 -14.15 5.21
N HIS A 70 -1.72 -13.17 4.31
CA HIS A 70 -0.65 -13.12 3.33
C HIS A 70 0.72 -13.12 4.00
N GLU A 71 0.94 -12.27 5.01
CA GLU A 71 2.18 -12.23 5.78
C GLU A 71 2.46 -13.57 6.46
N ARG A 72 1.44 -14.18 7.10
CA ARG A 72 1.58 -15.45 7.80
C ARG A 72 1.96 -16.62 6.87
N VAL A 73 1.35 -16.65 5.69
CA VAL A 73 1.64 -17.64 4.65
C VAL A 73 3.04 -17.40 4.09
N TRP A 74 3.40 -16.15 3.81
CA TRP A 74 4.72 -15.78 3.30
C TRP A 74 5.85 -16.13 4.26
N GLU A 75 5.67 -15.89 5.57
CA GLU A 75 6.62 -16.31 6.59
C GLU A 75 6.83 -17.81 6.61
N LYS A 76 5.76 -18.60 6.45
CA LYS A 76 5.83 -20.06 6.48
C LYS A 76 6.69 -20.60 5.33
N PHE A 77 6.47 -20.07 4.11
CA PHE A 77 7.25 -20.47 2.94
C PHE A 77 8.69 -19.91 2.94
N THR A 78 8.92 -18.73 3.53
CA THR A 78 10.26 -18.13 3.57
C THR A 78 11.14 -18.77 4.64
N LYS A 79 10.57 -19.24 5.76
CA LYS A 79 11.33 -19.91 6.83
C LYS A 79 11.94 -21.23 6.37
N GLU A 80 11.26 -21.99 5.51
CA GLU A 80 11.76 -23.26 4.97
C GLU A 80 13.13 -23.14 4.28
N LYS A 81 13.44 -21.99 3.65
CA LYS A 81 14.73 -21.77 2.97
C LYS A 81 15.91 -21.47 3.90
N LYS A 82 15.68 -21.04 5.15
CA LYS A 82 16.80 -20.72 6.07
C LYS A 82 17.36 -21.96 6.77
N ASP A 83 16.53 -22.99 6.94
CA ASP A 83 16.91 -24.17 7.71
C ASP A 83 17.75 -25.16 6.91
N GLU A 84 17.70 -25.10 5.57
CA GLU A 84 18.51 -25.92 4.67
C GLU A 84 19.95 -25.36 4.54
N HIS A 85 20.09 -24.04 4.36
CA HIS A 85 21.39 -23.37 4.27
C HIS A 85 22.14 -23.33 5.62
N THR A 86 21.51 -23.61 6.77
CA THR A 86 22.24 -23.67 8.05
C THR A 86 22.82 -25.06 8.31
N LYS A 87 22.29 -26.11 7.68
CA LYS A 87 22.75 -27.50 7.83
C LYS A 87 23.92 -27.84 6.91
N GLU A 88 24.15 -27.07 5.85
CA GLU A 88 25.25 -27.28 4.91
C GLU A 88 26.61 -26.74 5.43
N PHE A 89 26.60 -25.92 6.50
CA PHE A 89 27.80 -25.32 7.11
C PHE A 89 27.99 -25.70 8.58
N ALA A 90 27.23 -26.65 9.12
CA ALA A 90 27.34 -27.20 10.47
C ALA A 90 27.76 -28.67 10.40
#